data_AF-A0A8J2XHC2-F1
#
_entry.id   AF-A0A8J2XHC2-F1
#
_cell.length_a   1.000
_cell.length_b   1.000
_cell.length_c   1.000
_cell.angle_alpha   90.00
_cell.angle_beta   90.00
_cell.angle_gamma   90.00
#
_symmetry.space_group_name_H-M   'P 1'
#
loop_
_entity.id
_entity.type
_entity.pdbx_description
1 polymer ?
#
loop_
_entity_poly.entity_id
_entity_poly.type
_entity_poly.pdbx_seq_one_letter_code
_entity_poly.pdbx_strand_id
1 'polypeptide(L)'
;MTTIVEVKHSPVHGKGVFATRNIKKGEVIVESHMALVHVNENLPEALATLQFPWTDEYDAICLSDVGSFFNHHNQPSAEIIARDFTNLVQTFAAKTDITKGDEITIYYNDAFEKFINE
;
A
#
# COMPACT_ATOMS: atom_id res chain seq x y z
N MET A 1 3.35 -17.72 -13.42
CA MET A 1 2.72 -17.66 -12.08
C MET A 1 1.59 -16.67 -12.18
N THR A 2 0.39 -17.03 -11.71
CA THR A 2 -0.73 -16.08 -11.68
C THR A 2 -0.53 -15.16 -10.48
N THR A 3 -0.24 -13.89 -10.74
CA THR A 3 -0.07 -12.86 -9.71
C THR A 3 -1.37 -12.75 -8.91
N ILE A 4 -1.30 -12.67 -7.56
CA ILE A 4 -2.48 -12.59 -6.67
C ILE A 4 -3.24 -11.27 -6.89
N VAL A 5 -2.53 -10.25 -7.35
CA VAL A 5 -3.02 -8.90 -7.56
C VAL A 5 -2.51 -8.32 -8.88
N GLU A 6 -3.22 -7.31 -9.37
CA GLU A 6 -2.83 -6.53 -10.55
C GLU A 6 -3.08 -5.04 -10.31
N VAL A 7 -2.33 -4.18 -11.01
CA VAL A 7 -2.50 -2.72 -10.92
C VAL A 7 -3.34 -2.24 -12.10
N LYS A 8 -4.40 -1.47 -11.80
CA LYS A 8 -5.27 -0.84 -12.81
C LYS A 8 -5.52 0.62 -12.46
N HIS A 9 -6.15 1.36 -13.36
CA HIS A 9 -6.71 2.66 -13.01
C HIS A 9 -7.79 2.48 -11.96
N SER A 10 -7.72 3.26 -10.88
CA SER A 10 -8.69 3.20 -9.79
C SER A 10 -9.81 4.21 -10.01
N PRO A 11 -11.07 3.86 -9.70
CA PRO A 11 -12.16 4.83 -9.63
C PRO A 11 -12.00 5.82 -8.46
N VAL A 12 -11.15 5.54 -7.47
CA VAL A 12 -10.86 6.42 -6.34
C VAL A 12 -9.87 7.51 -6.78
N HIS A 13 -8.64 7.11 -7.11
CA HIS A 13 -7.58 8.01 -7.53
C HIS A 13 -6.45 7.25 -8.24
N GLY A 14 -5.91 7.82 -9.32
CA GLY A 14 -4.68 7.33 -9.96
C GLY A 14 -4.72 5.84 -10.32
N LYS A 15 -3.85 5.06 -9.68
CA LYS A 15 -3.80 3.59 -9.83
C LYS A 15 -4.26 2.94 -8.53
N GLY A 16 -4.81 1.73 -8.64
CA GLY A 16 -5.23 0.90 -7.53
C GLY A 16 -4.75 -0.54 -7.70
N VAL A 17 -4.75 -1.29 -6.59
CA VAL A 17 -4.43 -2.72 -6.56
C VAL A 17 -5.71 -3.53 -6.55
N PHE A 18 -5.87 -4.49 -7.45
CA PHE A 18 -7.08 -5.28 -7.59
C PHE A 18 -6.79 -6.77 -7.45
N ALA A 19 -7.69 -7.50 -6.79
CA ALA A 19 -7.54 -8.93 -6.59
C ALA A 19 -7.79 -9.71 -7.91
N THR A 20 -6.86 -10.58 -8.33
CA THR A 20 -7.05 -11.41 -9.54
C THR A 20 -7.83 -12.70 -9.27
N ARG A 21 -8.01 -13.03 -7.98
CA ARG A 21 -8.79 -14.14 -7.44
C ARG A 21 -9.34 -13.78 -6.06
N ASN A 22 -10.15 -14.67 -5.48
CA ASN A 22 -10.52 -14.54 -4.07
C ASN A 22 -9.27 -14.72 -3.19
N ILE A 23 -9.15 -13.87 -2.17
CA ILE A 23 -8.04 -13.86 -1.20
C ILE A 23 -8.65 -14.04 0.18
N LYS A 24 -8.08 -14.93 0.99
CA LYS A 24 -8.59 -15.19 2.33
C LYS A 24 -7.96 -14.27 3.36
N LYS A 25 -8.72 -13.91 4.40
CA LYS A 25 -8.18 -13.18 5.54
C LYS A 25 -6.90 -13.84 6.07
N GLY A 26 -5.86 -13.03 6.27
CA GLY A 26 -4.53 -13.44 6.73
C GLY A 26 -3.58 -13.90 5.62
N GLU A 27 -4.05 -14.03 4.38
CA GLU A 27 -3.20 -14.39 3.26
C GLU A 27 -2.27 -13.24 2.87
N VAL A 28 -0.98 -13.53 2.68
CA VAL A 28 0.01 -12.56 2.21
C VAL A 28 -0.31 -12.19 0.77
N ILE A 29 -0.46 -10.89 0.53
CA ILE A 29 -0.78 -10.32 -0.78
C ILE A 29 0.51 -10.05 -1.53
N VAL A 30 1.44 -9.33 -0.90
CA VAL A 30 2.70 -8.90 -1.52
C VAL A 30 3.75 -8.56 -0.46
N GLU A 31 5.00 -8.81 -0.81
CA GLU A 31 6.19 -8.33 -0.09
C GLU A 31 6.89 -7.31 -0.99
N SER A 32 6.85 -6.05 -0.60
CA SER A 32 7.43 -4.96 -1.40
C SER A 32 8.78 -4.55 -0.84
N HIS A 33 9.78 -4.47 -1.71
CA HIS A 33 11.08 -3.89 -1.41
C HIS A 33 10.94 -2.37 -1.35
N MET A 34 11.57 -1.79 -0.34
CA MET A 34 11.44 -0.39 0.04
C MET A 34 12.71 0.36 -0.31
N ALA A 35 12.56 1.54 -0.90
CA ALA A 35 13.65 2.52 -0.99
C ALA A 35 13.42 3.65 -0.01
N LEU A 36 14.42 3.89 0.84
CA LEU A 36 14.37 4.96 1.82
C LEU A 36 14.51 6.32 1.13
N VAL A 37 13.70 7.26 1.59
CA VAL A 37 13.76 8.67 1.22
C VAL A 37 13.87 9.43 2.53
N HIS A 38 14.96 10.19 2.69
CA HIS A 38 15.11 11.00 3.90
C HIS A 38 14.00 12.05 3.95
N VAL A 39 13.43 12.31 5.13
CA VAL A 39 12.32 13.28 5.32
C VAL A 39 12.63 14.73 4.92
N ASN A 40 13.91 15.04 4.65
CA ASN A 40 14.36 16.37 4.22
C ASN A 40 14.41 16.52 2.69
N GLU A 41 14.19 15.42 1.95
CA GLU A 41 14.16 15.44 0.50
C GLU A 41 12.81 15.92 0.00
N ASN A 42 12.82 16.93 -0.88
CA ASN A 42 11.61 17.44 -1.50
C ASN A 42 11.34 16.67 -2.80
N LEU A 43 10.51 15.63 -2.71
CA LEU A 43 10.15 14.82 -3.88
C LEU A 43 9.13 15.55 -4.78
N PRO A 44 9.18 15.32 -6.10
CA PRO A 44 8.07 15.65 -6.98
C PRO A 44 6.78 15.00 -6.48
N GLU A 45 5.64 15.69 -6.62
CA GLU A 45 4.33 15.21 -6.16
C GLU A 45 4.03 13.78 -6.61
N ALA A 46 4.36 13.45 -7.87
CA ALA A 46 4.19 12.11 -8.44
C ALA A 46 4.89 10.97 -7.68
N LEU A 47 5.92 11.28 -6.88
CA LEU A 47 6.61 10.33 -6.01
C LEU A 47 6.22 10.51 -4.54
N ALA A 48 5.96 11.75 -4.11
CA ALA A 48 5.57 12.04 -2.73
C ALA A 48 4.28 11.29 -2.31
N THR A 49 3.33 11.15 -3.23
CA THR A 49 2.08 10.41 -2.97
C THR A 49 2.25 8.89 -2.84
N LEU A 50 3.46 8.35 -3.06
CA LEU A 50 3.76 6.92 -3.02
C LEU A 50 4.48 6.50 -1.74
N GLN A 51 4.77 7.46 -0.86
CA GLN A 51 5.58 7.28 0.35
C GLN A 51 4.78 6.66 1.51
N PHE A 52 5.47 5.86 2.29
CA PHE A 52 5.04 5.33 3.58
C PHE A 52 5.97 5.86 4.68
N PRO A 53 5.43 6.21 5.87
CA PRO A 53 6.25 6.45 7.03
C PRO A 53 7.08 5.20 7.36
N TRP A 54 8.40 5.34 7.48
CA TRP A 54 9.29 4.21 7.76
C TRP A 54 9.94 4.31 9.14
N THR A 55 10.69 5.38 9.37
CA THR A 55 11.28 5.76 10.67
C THR A 55 11.11 7.26 10.89
N ASP A 56 11.61 7.79 12.01
CA ASP A 56 11.57 9.24 12.28
C ASP A 56 12.44 10.05 11.30
N GLU A 57 13.43 9.42 10.66
CA GLU A 57 14.35 10.07 9.71
C GLU A 57 14.01 9.79 8.23
N TYR A 58 13.23 8.74 7.97
CA TYR A 58 12.98 8.27 6.62
C TYR A 58 11.51 7.95 6.37
N ASP A 59 11.03 8.38 5.22
CA ASP A 59 9.93 7.75 4.52
C ASP A 59 10.47 6.65 3.61
N ALA A 60 9.57 5.84 3.04
CA ALA A 60 9.96 4.82 2.08
C ALA A 60 8.94 4.65 0.96
N ILE A 61 9.43 4.39 -0.26
CA ILE A 61 8.60 4.09 -1.43
C ILE A 61 8.76 2.61 -1.76
N CYS A 62 7.67 1.92 -2.08
CA CYS A 62 7.73 0.57 -2.61
C CYS A 62 8.27 0.62 -4.04
N LEU A 63 9.48 0.09 -4.27
CA LEU A 63 10.06 -0.01 -5.62
C LEU A 63 9.64 -1.29 -6.34
N SER A 64 9.36 -2.37 -5.59
CA SER A 64 8.90 -3.62 -6.15
C SER A 64 7.39 -3.80 -5.99
N ASP A 65 6.80 -4.48 -6.96
CA ASP A 65 5.43 -4.95 -6.96
C ASP A 65 4.39 -3.82 -6.94
N VAL A 66 3.49 -3.81 -5.94
CA VAL A 66 2.27 -2.99 -5.99
C VAL A 66 2.02 -2.14 -4.75
N GLY A 67 2.89 -2.21 -3.73
CA GLY A 67 2.63 -1.64 -2.40
C GLY A 67 2.23 -0.16 -2.40
N SER A 68 2.93 0.69 -3.17
CA SER A 68 2.63 2.12 -3.26
C SER A 68 1.35 2.46 -4.05
N PHE A 69 0.66 1.47 -4.63
CA PHE A 69 -0.60 1.67 -5.36
C PHE A 69 -1.83 1.26 -4.55
N PHE A 70 -1.69 0.79 -3.29
CA PHE A 70 -2.85 0.59 -2.44
C PHE A 70 -3.46 1.95 -2.10
N ASN A 71 -4.73 2.15 -2.44
CA ASN A 71 -5.47 3.35 -2.07
C ASN A 71 -5.96 3.31 -0.63
N HIS A 72 -6.35 4.48 -0.13
CA HIS A 72 -6.91 4.66 1.20
C HIS A 72 -8.37 4.18 1.29
N HIS A 73 -8.73 3.53 2.41
CA HIS A 73 -10.12 3.40 2.86
C HIS A 73 -10.17 3.28 4.39
N ASN A 74 -11.20 3.84 5.03
CA ASN A 74 -11.35 3.80 6.49
C ASN A 74 -11.76 2.42 7.04
N GLN A 75 -12.35 1.57 6.19
CA GLN A 75 -12.56 0.15 6.43
C GLN A 75 -11.72 -0.65 5.41
N PRO A 76 -10.38 -0.71 5.58
CA PRO A 76 -9.51 -1.30 4.57
C PRO A 76 -9.62 -2.81 4.51
N SER A 77 -9.38 -3.37 3.33
CA SER A 77 -9.37 -4.83 3.10
C SER A 77 -8.00 -5.47 3.32
N ALA A 78 -6.92 -4.68 3.36
CA ALA A 78 -5.56 -5.13 3.63
C ALA A 78 -4.88 -4.31 4.74
N GLU A 79 -3.80 -4.86 5.28
CA GLU A 79 -2.96 -4.23 6.30
C GLU A 79 -1.48 -4.61 6.13
N ILE A 80 -0.61 -3.77 6.68
CA ILE A 80 0.82 -4.06 6.79
C ILE A 80 1.01 -4.97 8.01
N ILE A 81 1.52 -6.18 7.80
CA ILE A 81 1.71 -7.17 8.87
C ILE A 81 3.16 -7.26 9.35
N ALA A 82 4.13 -6.78 8.55
CA ALA A 82 5.53 -6.76 8.92
C ALA A 82 6.29 -5.63 8.20
N ARG A 83 7.29 -5.09 8.89
CA ARG A 83 8.33 -4.22 8.32
C ARG A 83 9.69 -4.77 8.71
N ASP A 84 10.43 -5.25 7.74
CA ASP A 84 11.82 -5.65 7.92
C ASP A 84 12.72 -4.45 7.63
N PHE A 85 13.16 -3.79 8.70
CA PHE A 85 14.05 -2.63 8.60
C PHE A 85 15.46 -2.98 8.15
N THR A 86 15.88 -4.25 8.27
CA THR A 86 17.22 -4.69 7.87
C THR A 86 17.27 -4.95 6.37
N ASN A 87 16.28 -5.68 5.86
CA ASN A 87 16.21 -6.05 4.44
C ASN A 87 15.38 -5.07 3.61
N LEU A 88 14.79 -4.05 4.24
CA LEU A 88 13.93 -3.03 3.61
C LEU A 88 12.75 -3.67 2.87
N VAL A 89 11.99 -4.51 3.57
CA VAL A 89 10.81 -5.18 3.02
C VAL A 89 9.58 -4.85 3.84
N GLN A 90 8.48 -4.50 3.17
CA GLN A 90 7.16 -4.33 3.78
C GLN A 90 6.20 -5.42 3.28
N THR A 91 5.61 -6.16 4.21
CA THR A 91 4.67 -7.26 3.89
C THR A 91 3.23 -6.82 4.13
N PHE A 92 2.40 -6.98 3.10
CA PHE A 92 0.98 -6.68 3.13
C PHE A 92 0.17 -7.98 3.10
N ALA A 93 -0.87 -8.07 3.91
CA ALA A 93 -1.77 -9.21 3.94
C ALA A 93 -3.24 -8.76 3.99
N ALA A 94 -4.13 -9.68 3.64
CA ALA A 94 -5.57 -9.43 3.66
C ALA A 94 -6.08 -9.35 5.11
N LYS A 95 -6.72 -8.23 5.46
CA LYS A 95 -7.36 -7.99 6.77
C LYS A 95 -8.75 -8.63 6.84
N THR A 96 -9.40 -8.78 5.70
CA THR A 96 -10.69 -9.44 5.49
C THR A 96 -10.61 -10.45 4.34
N ASP A 97 -11.67 -11.23 4.13
CA ASP A 97 -11.81 -11.92 2.83
C ASP A 97 -11.99 -10.86 1.73
N ILE A 98 -11.40 -11.09 0.55
CA ILE A 98 -11.42 -10.18 -0.59
C ILE A 98 -11.94 -10.95 -1.81
N THR A 99 -12.91 -10.39 -2.52
CA THR A 99 -13.47 -11.03 -3.72
C THR A 99 -12.60 -10.70 -4.93
N LYS A 100 -12.49 -11.65 -5.87
CA LYS A 100 -11.88 -11.39 -7.17
C LYS A 100 -12.48 -10.13 -7.81
N GLY A 101 -11.61 -9.22 -8.24
CA GLY A 101 -11.97 -7.99 -8.92
C GLY A 101 -12.16 -6.79 -7.99
N ASP A 102 -12.24 -7.00 -6.67
CA ASP A 102 -12.33 -5.90 -5.71
C ASP A 102 -11.00 -5.12 -5.67
N GLU A 103 -11.11 -3.80 -5.48
CA GLU A 103 -9.97 -2.98 -5.13
C GLU A 103 -9.54 -3.25 -3.69
N ILE A 104 -8.24 -3.46 -3.51
CA ILE A 104 -7.62 -3.70 -2.23
C ILE A 104 -7.14 -2.35 -1.70
N THR A 105 -7.52 -2.05 -0.47
CA THR A 105 -7.22 -0.77 0.17
C THR A 105 -6.54 -0.99 1.51
N ILE A 106 -5.76 -0.01 1.91
CA ILE A 106 -5.12 0.05 3.23
C ILE A 106 -5.57 1.32 3.96
N TYR A 107 -5.37 1.34 5.27
CA TYR A 107 -5.49 2.59 6.02
C TYR A 107 -4.18 3.37 5.93
N TYR A 108 -4.25 4.66 5.59
CA TYR A 108 -3.05 5.51 5.50
C TYR A 108 -2.67 6.04 6.89
N ASN A 109 -3.50 6.93 7.44
CA ASN A 109 -3.38 7.46 8.79
C ASN A 109 -4.58 8.36 9.12
N ASP A 110 -4.71 8.73 10.39
CA ASP A 110 -5.80 9.58 10.90
C ASP A 110 -5.77 11.00 10.31
N ALA A 111 -4.60 11.54 9.99
CA ALA A 111 -4.48 12.87 9.41
C ALA A 111 -5.09 12.93 8.00
N PHE A 112 -4.85 11.91 7.18
CA PHE A 112 -5.44 11.78 5.85
C PHE A 112 -6.94 11.50 5.93
N GLU A 113 -7.37 10.58 6.81
CA GLU A 113 -8.81 10.31 7.01
C GLU A 113 -9.55 11.58 7.43
N LYS A 114 -8.96 12.38 8.33
CA LYS A 114 -9.53 13.67 8.71
C LYS A 114 -9.59 14.63 7.52
N PHE A 115 -8.52 14.75 6.74
CA PHE A 115 -8.44 15.63 5.58
C PHE A 115 -9.51 15.36 4.52
N ILE A 116 -9.86 14.09 4.25
CA ILE A 116 -10.86 13.76 3.22
C ILE A 116 -12.32 13.87 3.71
N ASN A 117 -12.55 13.99 5.01
CA ASN A 117 -13.87 14.12 5.62
C ASN A 117 -14.22 15.57 6.05
N GLU A 118 -13.28 16.51 5.89
CA GLU A 118 -13.47 17.96 6.08
C GLU A 118 -13.85 18.66 4.77
#